data_AF-A0A2N5B6Z1-F1
#
_entry.id   AF-A0A2N5B6Z1-F1
#
_cell.length_a   1.000
_cell.length_b   1.000
_cell.length_c   1.000
_cell.angle_alpha   90.00
_cell.angle_beta   90.00
_cell.angle_gamma   90.00
#
_symmetry.space_group_name_H-M   'P 1'
#
loop_
_entity.id
_entity.type
_entity.pdbx_description
1 polymer ?
#
loop_
_entity_poly.entity_id
_entity_poly.type
_entity_poly.pdbx_seq_one_letter_code
_entity_poly.pdbx_strand_id
1 'polypeptide(L)'
;MSTTISTNLNCNLSCQHCYIQPELLRRKEYIDEATFRRAVEVIIEAFHLDQSVTYLHLDVLGGEATLMPFEFWQRNLPWVLAQVDDLNRVGIQTEFTFCSNLMWKDDRYLGLLREFKDHPAMDIAIPFEGPESGRFGKGMAILPKYLERIEALGDCNMLNLVLVMGQGLIDLGPQYIIDTFVKRGVTDATCDMIFPWGSGKSYFEKAQPQYRDVANYIATLSKLGEPYGLTVDHLDDMRKSLRTLSRSQNTLNDAYEFHWDQRGELSLNPNQTGTEALKPYINLNAHDANAALKVIWGNNSELDNKLSFEHDFCRDCQFLQACNSGWYPHKGLPPETVKSFMAAAEGEFSCPGFYQLWEEQAAENFDQIGVSRYANVRRIKRAQSRKLAASDLSEPLHELDFKSDYEGYFEAVKRTSRVLLEPGLLFGCTPRQRLWFYDRLQKQVLLPDGSLNQFEERFSILAHSLAGNYHHLAFSDELVWSALREAPATPFSDYVVDALAVAEAWRDLPTAVSSGYSKLRSGLEVSYKFEDLIVWALHRHPPADIQSLANTRCPGGLTEESADFLRRVSLVSRAIGGREPAVSNLAPSHEAST
;
A
#
# COMPACT_ATOMS: atom_id res chain seq x y z
N MET A 1 -5.35 -5.71 0.55
CA MET A 1 -4.83 -6.38 -0.65
C MET A 1 -5.85 -6.06 -1.72
N SER A 2 -5.53 -5.13 -2.61
CA SER A 2 -6.39 -4.81 -3.75
C SER A 2 -5.95 -5.65 -4.95
N THR A 3 -6.91 -6.27 -5.61
CA THR A 3 -6.66 -7.23 -6.68
C THR A 3 -7.67 -7.05 -7.79
N THR A 4 -7.23 -7.31 -9.01
CA THR A 4 -8.09 -7.13 -10.18
C THR A 4 -8.03 -8.38 -11.06
N ILE A 5 -9.17 -8.74 -11.65
CA ILE A 5 -9.24 -9.71 -12.74
C ILE A 5 -9.85 -9.02 -13.96
N SER A 6 -9.10 -8.90 -15.05
CA SER A 6 -9.67 -8.48 -16.33
C SER A 6 -10.27 -9.67 -17.04
N THR A 7 -11.61 -9.71 -17.12
CA THR A 7 -12.28 -10.78 -17.87
C THR A 7 -12.08 -10.67 -19.38
N ASN A 8 -11.83 -9.46 -19.86
CA ASN A 8 -11.54 -9.14 -21.25
C ASN A 8 -10.96 -7.73 -21.34
N LEU A 9 -10.18 -7.43 -22.39
CA LEU A 9 -9.71 -6.06 -22.64
C LEU A 9 -10.60 -5.30 -23.63
N ASN A 10 -11.63 -5.95 -24.19
CA ASN A 10 -12.52 -5.36 -25.19
C ASN A 10 -13.43 -4.31 -24.55
N CYS A 11 -13.61 -3.15 -25.20
CA CYS A 11 -14.54 -2.13 -24.73
C CYS A 11 -15.40 -1.61 -25.88
N ASN A 12 -16.63 -1.20 -25.56
CA ASN A 12 -17.56 -0.55 -26.47
C ASN A 12 -17.47 0.99 -26.42
N LEU A 13 -16.63 1.54 -25.55
CA LEU A 13 -16.27 2.95 -25.46
C LEU A 13 -14.79 3.16 -25.80
N SER A 14 -14.35 4.41 -25.92
CA SER A 14 -12.96 4.76 -26.26
C SER A 14 -12.56 6.08 -25.59
N CYS A 15 -12.53 6.06 -24.26
CA CYS A 15 -12.20 7.22 -23.45
C CYS A 15 -10.74 7.63 -23.65
N GLN A 16 -10.46 8.92 -23.77
CA GLN A 16 -9.10 9.43 -24.02
C GLN A 16 -8.15 9.24 -22.83
N HIS A 17 -8.69 9.10 -21.61
CA HIS A 17 -7.90 8.88 -20.39
C HIS A 17 -7.58 7.40 -20.12
N CYS A 18 -8.01 6.46 -20.98
CA CYS A 18 -7.96 5.03 -20.66
C CYS A 18 -6.50 4.55 -20.54
N TYR A 19 -6.17 3.83 -19.47
CA TYR A 19 -4.83 3.24 -19.32
C TYR A 19 -4.64 1.99 -20.20
N ILE A 20 -5.72 1.42 -20.76
CA ILE A 20 -5.64 0.31 -21.72
C ILE A 20 -5.18 0.85 -23.08
N GLN A 21 -4.15 0.23 -23.65
CA GLN A 21 -3.66 0.60 -24.99
C GLN A 21 -4.75 0.41 -26.06
N PRO A 22 -4.97 1.37 -26.99
CA PRO A 22 -6.10 1.34 -27.93
C PRO A 22 -6.21 0.07 -28.79
N GLU A 23 -5.08 -0.54 -29.14
CA GLU A 23 -5.00 -1.79 -29.90
C GLU A 23 -5.48 -3.02 -29.12
N LEU A 24 -5.55 -2.94 -27.79
CA LEU A 24 -6.07 -3.99 -26.91
C LEU A 24 -7.60 -3.90 -26.78
N LEU A 25 -8.16 -2.68 -26.83
CA LEU A 25 -9.60 -2.40 -26.66
C LEU A 25 -10.52 -3.07 -27.69
N ARG A 26 -9.98 -3.57 -28.79
CA ARG A 26 -10.74 -4.21 -29.88
C ARG A 26 -10.53 -5.73 -29.94
N ARG A 27 -9.69 -6.28 -29.07
CA ARG A 27 -9.38 -7.71 -29.05
C ARG A 27 -10.49 -8.47 -28.34
N LYS A 28 -11.19 -9.32 -29.09
CA LYS A 28 -12.25 -10.19 -28.57
C LYS A 28 -11.67 -11.46 -27.94
N GLU A 29 -10.80 -11.26 -26.97
CA GLU A 29 -10.27 -12.31 -26.11
C GLU A 29 -10.97 -12.23 -24.77
N TYR A 30 -11.49 -13.36 -24.32
CA TYR A 30 -12.30 -13.48 -23.11
C TYR A 30 -11.67 -14.54 -22.22
N ILE A 31 -11.68 -14.30 -20.91
CA ILE A 31 -11.25 -15.28 -19.92
C ILE A 31 -12.21 -16.47 -19.94
N ASP A 32 -11.66 -17.67 -19.81
CA ASP A 32 -12.47 -18.86 -19.58
C ASP A 32 -12.84 -19.01 -18.10
N GLU A 33 -13.85 -19.83 -17.82
CA GLU A 33 -14.37 -20.02 -16.47
C GLU A 33 -13.36 -20.67 -15.52
N ALA A 34 -12.53 -21.60 -16.00
CA ALA A 34 -11.54 -22.28 -15.18
C ALA A 34 -10.42 -21.30 -14.76
N THR A 35 -9.96 -20.46 -15.68
CA THR A 35 -8.95 -19.45 -15.42
C THR A 35 -9.47 -18.35 -14.49
N PHE A 36 -10.71 -17.88 -14.67
CA PHE A 36 -11.31 -16.90 -13.75
C PHE A 36 -11.37 -17.44 -12.32
N ARG A 37 -11.91 -18.65 -12.13
CA ARG A 37 -12.02 -19.26 -10.80
C ARG A 37 -10.65 -19.51 -10.18
N ARG A 38 -9.69 -19.98 -10.97
CA ARG A 38 -8.32 -20.19 -10.49
C ARG A 38 -7.68 -18.88 -10.03
N ALA A 39 -7.87 -17.78 -10.76
CA ALA A 39 -7.35 -16.48 -10.34
C ALA A 39 -7.94 -16.04 -8.98
N VAL A 40 -9.25 -16.21 -8.77
CA VAL A 40 -9.90 -15.95 -7.48
C VAL A 40 -9.31 -16.83 -6.37
N GLU A 41 -9.16 -18.14 -6.62
CA GLU A 41 -8.55 -19.07 -5.65
C GLU A 41 -7.11 -18.67 -5.29
N VAL A 42 -6.28 -18.32 -6.28
CA VAL A 42 -4.90 -17.87 -6.05
C VAL A 42 -4.86 -16.59 -5.22
N ILE A 43 -5.76 -15.64 -5.46
CA ILE A 43 -5.89 -14.42 -4.66
C ILE A 43 -6.17 -14.76 -3.20
N ILE A 44 -7.15 -15.63 -2.95
CA ILE A 44 -7.54 -16.04 -1.59
C ILE A 44 -6.42 -16.84 -0.90
N GLU A 45 -5.78 -17.75 -1.63
CA GLU A 45 -4.61 -18.49 -1.15
C GLU A 45 -3.46 -17.53 -0.76
N ALA A 46 -3.17 -16.54 -1.60
CA ALA A 46 -2.13 -15.55 -1.33
C ALA A 46 -2.47 -14.66 -0.13
N PHE A 47 -3.75 -14.25 0.00
CA PHE A 47 -4.24 -13.51 1.15
C PHE A 47 -4.03 -14.28 2.46
N HIS A 48 -4.35 -15.57 2.49
CA HIS A 48 -4.15 -16.39 3.69
C HIS A 48 -2.68 -16.65 4.03
N LEU A 49 -1.81 -16.68 3.03
CA LEU A 49 -0.37 -16.84 3.24
C LEU A 49 0.27 -15.58 3.83
N ASP A 50 -0.17 -14.39 3.43
CA ASP A 50 0.40 -13.12 3.92
C ASP A 50 -0.27 -12.66 5.22
N GLN A 51 0.50 -12.70 6.31
CA GLN A 51 0.02 -12.35 7.65
C GLN A 51 -0.02 -10.83 7.94
N SER A 52 0.42 -10.02 6.99
CA SER A 52 0.49 -8.55 7.11
C SER A 52 -0.73 -7.84 6.53
N VAL A 53 -1.54 -8.52 5.72
CA VAL A 53 -2.79 -7.99 5.15
C VAL A 53 -3.99 -8.42 5.98
N THR A 54 -4.98 -7.53 6.11
CA THR A 54 -6.18 -7.76 6.93
C THR A 54 -7.49 -7.49 6.20
N TYR A 55 -7.39 -7.07 4.94
CA TYR A 55 -8.49 -6.66 4.08
C TYR A 55 -8.21 -7.17 2.67
N LEU A 56 -9.23 -7.73 2.02
CA LEU A 56 -9.16 -8.21 0.64
C LEU A 56 -10.21 -7.49 -0.20
N HIS A 57 -9.78 -6.87 -1.28
CA HIS A 57 -10.64 -6.24 -2.27
C HIS A 57 -10.41 -6.90 -3.62
N LEU A 58 -11.49 -7.38 -4.22
CA LEU A 58 -11.47 -8.09 -5.49
C LEU A 58 -12.31 -7.35 -6.53
N ASP A 59 -11.62 -6.77 -7.49
CA ASP A 59 -12.21 -6.06 -8.60
C ASP A 59 -12.32 -6.94 -9.83
N VAL A 60 -13.47 -6.84 -10.49
CA VAL A 60 -13.58 -7.23 -11.89
C VAL A 60 -13.48 -5.97 -12.73
N LEU A 61 -12.39 -5.87 -13.48
CA LEU A 61 -12.16 -4.81 -14.47
C LEU A 61 -11.99 -5.43 -15.87
N GLY A 62 -11.42 -4.64 -16.78
CA GLY A 62 -11.18 -4.98 -18.17
C GLY A 62 -11.46 -3.79 -19.07
N GLY A 63 -11.79 -4.07 -20.33
CA GLY A 63 -12.38 -3.05 -21.20
C GLY A 63 -13.82 -2.73 -20.78
N GLU A 64 -14.71 -3.71 -20.85
CA GLU A 64 -16.07 -3.64 -20.29
C GLU A 64 -16.52 -5.04 -19.83
N ALA A 65 -16.76 -5.21 -18.53
CA ALA A 65 -17.09 -6.50 -17.93
C ALA A 65 -18.37 -7.11 -18.51
N THR A 66 -19.35 -6.27 -18.87
CA THR A 66 -20.62 -6.71 -19.46
C THR A 66 -20.53 -7.09 -20.95
N LEU A 67 -19.35 -7.01 -21.57
CA LEU A 67 -19.11 -7.59 -22.90
C LEU A 67 -18.76 -9.08 -22.86
N MET A 68 -18.55 -9.65 -21.68
CA MET A 68 -18.58 -11.11 -21.51
C MET A 68 -19.95 -11.67 -21.94
N PRO A 69 -20.03 -12.95 -22.34
CA PRO A 69 -21.31 -13.63 -22.48
C PRO A 69 -22.09 -13.61 -21.16
N PHE A 70 -23.38 -13.29 -21.18
CA PHE A 70 -24.23 -13.23 -19.98
C PHE A 70 -24.13 -14.49 -19.13
N GLU A 71 -24.10 -15.65 -19.77
CA GLU A 71 -24.06 -16.95 -19.12
C GLU A 71 -22.78 -17.15 -18.29
N PHE A 72 -21.68 -16.45 -18.61
CA PHE A 72 -20.47 -16.47 -17.80
C PHE A 72 -20.74 -15.84 -16.42
N TRP A 73 -21.31 -14.64 -16.38
CA TRP A 73 -21.59 -13.94 -15.12
C TRP A 73 -22.74 -14.58 -14.35
N GLN A 74 -23.75 -15.11 -15.05
CA GLN A 74 -24.82 -15.87 -14.43
C GLN A 74 -24.28 -17.03 -13.58
N ARG A 75 -23.18 -17.67 -14.00
CA ARG A 75 -22.55 -18.76 -13.24
C ARG A 75 -21.51 -18.27 -12.23
N ASN A 76 -20.72 -17.26 -12.58
CA ASN A 76 -19.53 -16.89 -11.81
C ASN A 76 -19.76 -15.77 -10.79
N LEU A 77 -20.71 -14.87 -11.00
CA LEU A 77 -21.04 -13.82 -10.02
C LEU A 77 -21.53 -14.42 -8.69
N PRO A 78 -22.55 -15.31 -8.65
CA PRO A 78 -22.94 -15.96 -7.39
C PRO A 78 -21.82 -16.79 -6.76
N TRP A 79 -20.98 -17.42 -7.59
CA TRP A 79 -19.86 -18.23 -7.10
C TRP A 79 -18.79 -17.38 -6.40
N VAL A 80 -18.36 -16.26 -6.98
CA VAL A 80 -17.33 -15.39 -6.37
C VAL A 80 -17.87 -14.69 -5.12
N LEU A 81 -19.13 -14.26 -5.12
CA LEU A 81 -19.77 -13.69 -3.94
C LEU A 81 -19.85 -14.71 -2.79
N ALA A 82 -20.10 -15.99 -3.08
CA ALA A 82 -20.05 -17.03 -2.05
C ALA A 82 -18.65 -17.21 -1.45
N GLN A 83 -17.57 -17.08 -2.23
CA GLN A 83 -16.20 -17.10 -1.70
C GLN A 83 -15.93 -15.91 -0.77
N VAL A 84 -16.40 -14.72 -1.15
CA VAL A 84 -16.29 -13.50 -0.36
C VAL A 84 -17.07 -13.62 0.94
N ASP A 85 -18.29 -14.16 0.90
CA ASP A 85 -19.10 -14.42 2.10
C ASP A 85 -18.45 -15.41 3.06
N ASP A 86 -17.78 -16.45 2.56
CA ASP A 86 -17.07 -17.41 3.38
C ASP A 86 -15.91 -16.75 4.16
N LEU A 87 -15.21 -15.79 3.54
CA LEU A 87 -14.17 -14.98 4.19
C LEU A 87 -14.77 -13.99 5.22
N ASN A 88 -15.84 -13.29 4.83
CA ASN A 88 -16.53 -12.35 5.73
C ASN A 88 -17.09 -13.07 6.97
N ARG A 89 -17.57 -14.32 6.85
CA ARG A 89 -18.09 -15.12 7.95
C ARG A 89 -17.05 -15.43 9.03
N VAL A 90 -15.77 -15.53 8.66
CA VAL A 90 -14.66 -15.72 9.60
C VAL A 90 -14.03 -14.40 10.07
N GLY A 91 -14.67 -13.27 9.76
CA GLY A 91 -14.27 -11.94 10.21
C GLY A 91 -13.19 -11.27 9.36
N ILE A 92 -12.93 -11.77 8.15
CA ILE A 92 -12.03 -11.12 7.19
C ILE A 92 -12.86 -10.13 6.37
N GLN A 93 -12.60 -8.82 6.51
CA GLN A 93 -13.28 -7.83 5.68
C GLN A 93 -12.89 -8.03 4.21
N THR A 94 -13.88 -8.45 3.42
CA THR A 94 -13.72 -8.78 2.00
C THR A 94 -14.83 -8.15 1.18
N GLU A 95 -14.45 -7.47 0.11
CA GLU A 95 -15.37 -6.75 -0.79
C GLU A 95 -15.11 -7.18 -2.24
N PHE A 96 -16.19 -7.23 -3.03
CA PHE A 96 -16.16 -7.52 -4.46
C PHE A 96 -16.77 -6.36 -5.24
N THR A 97 -15.99 -5.77 -6.15
CA THR A 97 -16.47 -4.67 -6.98
C THR A 97 -16.65 -5.12 -8.43
N PHE A 98 -17.85 -4.90 -8.96
CA PHE A 98 -18.19 -5.11 -10.36
C PHE A 98 -18.14 -3.79 -11.12
N CYS A 99 -17.06 -3.55 -11.88
CA CYS A 99 -16.87 -2.31 -12.61
C CYS A 99 -17.55 -2.36 -13.99
N SER A 100 -18.42 -1.39 -14.29
CA SER A 100 -19.07 -1.28 -15.60
C SER A 100 -19.29 0.15 -16.04
N ASN A 101 -19.07 0.42 -17.33
CA ASN A 101 -19.49 1.66 -17.98
C ASN A 101 -21.01 1.72 -18.23
N LEU A 102 -21.77 0.75 -17.73
CA LEU A 102 -23.21 0.57 -17.86
C LEU A 102 -23.72 0.51 -19.30
N MET A 103 -22.87 0.42 -20.33
CA MET A 103 -23.26 0.37 -21.74
C MET A 103 -23.39 -1.06 -22.28
N TRP A 104 -23.85 -2.01 -21.46
CA TRP A 104 -24.16 -3.39 -21.89
C TRP A 104 -25.03 -3.46 -23.14
N LYS A 105 -24.75 -4.46 -23.98
CA LYS A 105 -25.51 -4.78 -25.20
C LYS A 105 -26.62 -5.80 -24.97
N ASP A 106 -26.49 -6.62 -23.94
CA ASP A 106 -27.47 -7.63 -23.54
C ASP A 106 -28.27 -7.11 -22.35
N ASP A 107 -29.56 -6.83 -22.53
CA ASP A 107 -30.39 -6.22 -21.50
C ASP A 107 -30.65 -7.15 -20.30
N ARG A 108 -30.32 -8.44 -20.40
CA ARG A 108 -30.39 -9.38 -19.27
C ARG A 108 -29.45 -9.01 -18.12
N TYR A 109 -28.38 -8.25 -18.38
CA TYR A 109 -27.45 -7.79 -17.34
C TYR A 109 -28.11 -6.94 -16.28
N LEU A 110 -29.11 -6.12 -16.64
CA LEU A 110 -29.85 -5.33 -15.65
C LEU A 110 -30.53 -6.22 -14.62
N GLY A 111 -31.13 -7.33 -15.07
CA GLY A 111 -31.77 -8.30 -14.18
C GLY A 111 -30.75 -8.97 -13.25
N LEU A 112 -29.60 -9.36 -13.77
CA LEU A 112 -28.52 -9.99 -12.99
C LEU A 112 -27.95 -9.04 -11.94
N LEU A 113 -27.62 -7.80 -12.31
CA LEU A 113 -27.08 -6.82 -11.34
C LEU A 113 -28.11 -6.49 -10.25
N ARG A 114 -29.40 -6.41 -10.60
CA ARG A 114 -30.48 -6.19 -9.62
C ARG A 114 -30.70 -7.36 -8.67
N GLU A 115 -30.37 -8.58 -9.08
CA GLU A 115 -30.43 -9.76 -8.21
C GLU A 115 -29.46 -9.64 -7.03
N PHE A 116 -28.30 -9.01 -7.24
CA PHE A 116 -27.23 -8.89 -6.25
C PHE A 116 -27.03 -7.46 -5.72
N LYS A 117 -27.85 -6.49 -6.12
CA LYS A 117 -27.68 -5.07 -5.74
C LYS A 117 -27.68 -4.82 -4.23
N ASP A 118 -28.38 -5.66 -3.46
CA ASP A 118 -28.51 -5.54 -2.00
C ASP A 118 -27.50 -6.44 -1.26
N HIS A 119 -26.57 -7.09 -1.99
CA HIS A 119 -25.57 -7.96 -1.39
C HIS A 119 -24.55 -7.13 -0.58
N PRO A 120 -24.31 -7.45 0.70
CA PRO A 120 -23.57 -6.58 1.62
C PRO A 120 -22.09 -6.41 1.26
N ALA A 121 -21.53 -7.37 0.53
CA ALA A 121 -20.13 -7.36 0.09
C ALA A 121 -19.94 -7.04 -1.40
N MET A 122 -21.01 -6.65 -2.11
CA MET A 122 -20.93 -6.28 -3.53
C MET A 122 -21.03 -4.77 -3.69
N ASP A 123 -20.11 -4.22 -4.46
CA ASP A 123 -20.13 -2.87 -4.98
C ASP A 123 -20.29 -2.90 -6.51
N ILE A 124 -21.05 -1.94 -7.04
CA ILE A 124 -21.12 -1.68 -8.49
C ILE A 124 -20.42 -0.35 -8.74
N ALA A 125 -19.19 -0.41 -9.24
CA ALA A 125 -18.43 0.78 -9.57
C ALA A 125 -18.77 1.28 -10.98
N ILE A 126 -19.19 2.54 -11.06
CA ILE A 126 -19.63 3.20 -12.28
C ILE A 126 -18.76 4.44 -12.54
N PRO A 127 -18.10 4.60 -13.70
CA PRO A 127 -17.14 5.68 -13.84
C PRO A 127 -17.74 6.92 -14.52
N PHE A 128 -17.33 8.10 -14.06
CA PHE A 128 -17.67 9.38 -14.67
C PHE A 128 -16.48 10.33 -14.73
N GLU A 129 -16.48 11.21 -15.73
CA GLU A 129 -15.45 12.22 -15.90
C GLU A 129 -15.93 13.38 -16.78
N GLY A 130 -15.09 14.39 -16.96
CA GLY A 130 -15.40 15.57 -17.75
C GLY A 130 -15.66 15.30 -19.25
N PRO A 131 -16.43 16.16 -19.95
CA PRO A 131 -16.80 15.96 -21.36
C PRO A 131 -15.62 15.85 -22.33
N GLU A 132 -14.48 16.41 -21.99
CA GLU A 132 -13.23 16.36 -22.73
C GLU A 132 -12.66 14.94 -22.86
N SER A 133 -13.04 14.01 -21.98
CA SER A 133 -12.64 12.59 -22.05
C SER A 133 -13.14 11.89 -23.32
N GLY A 134 -14.26 12.39 -23.88
CA GLY A 134 -14.94 11.79 -25.02
C GLY A 134 -15.73 10.51 -24.73
N ARG A 135 -15.79 10.00 -23.47
CA ARG A 135 -16.51 8.76 -23.13
C ARG A 135 -17.96 8.78 -23.59
N PHE A 136 -18.66 9.88 -23.29
CA PHE A 136 -20.08 10.02 -23.57
C PHE A 136 -20.37 10.60 -24.96
N GLY A 137 -19.36 10.66 -25.82
CA GLY A 137 -19.46 11.18 -27.18
C GLY A 137 -19.60 12.70 -27.25
N LYS A 138 -19.71 13.23 -28.47
CA LYS A 138 -19.84 14.67 -28.72
C LYS A 138 -21.09 15.23 -28.04
N GLY A 139 -20.91 16.24 -27.18
CA GLY A 139 -22.01 16.87 -26.44
C GLY A 139 -22.65 15.96 -25.40
N MET A 140 -21.93 14.96 -24.89
CA MET A 140 -22.43 13.99 -23.90
C MET A 140 -23.67 13.22 -24.38
N ALA A 141 -23.75 12.93 -25.68
CA ALA A 141 -24.94 12.31 -26.31
C ALA A 141 -25.35 10.96 -25.69
N ILE A 142 -24.43 10.23 -25.07
CA ILE A 142 -24.70 8.93 -24.43
C ILE A 142 -25.12 9.08 -22.96
N LEU A 143 -24.84 10.22 -22.32
CA LEU A 143 -25.11 10.45 -20.90
C LEU A 143 -26.57 10.21 -20.50
N PRO A 144 -27.61 10.64 -21.27
CA PRO A 144 -29.00 10.37 -20.89
C PRO A 144 -29.30 8.87 -20.73
N LYS A 145 -28.78 8.03 -21.63
CA LYS A 145 -28.94 6.57 -21.54
C LYS A 145 -28.16 5.99 -20.36
N TYR A 146 -27.00 6.55 -20.04
CA TYR A 146 -26.22 6.17 -18.87
C TYR A 146 -27.00 6.45 -17.58
N LEU A 147 -27.58 7.64 -17.44
CA LEU A 147 -28.41 8.03 -16.30
C LEU A 147 -29.69 7.17 -16.17
N GLU A 148 -30.36 6.87 -17.29
CA GLU A 148 -31.51 5.96 -17.31
C GLU A 148 -31.14 4.57 -16.74
N ARG A 149 -29.93 4.08 -17.04
CA ARG A 149 -29.46 2.79 -16.54
C ARG A 149 -29.09 2.81 -15.06
N ILE A 150 -28.56 3.93 -14.56
CA ILE A 150 -28.38 4.15 -13.12
C ILE A 150 -29.73 4.08 -12.41
N GLU A 151 -30.71 4.86 -12.88
CA GLU A 151 -32.06 4.87 -12.31
C GLU A 151 -32.74 3.48 -12.39
N ALA A 152 -32.46 2.71 -13.45
CA ALA A 152 -33.00 1.38 -13.63
C ALA A 152 -32.41 0.31 -12.70
N LEU A 153 -31.18 0.48 -12.21
CA LEU A 153 -30.59 -0.37 -11.16
C LEU A 153 -31.37 -0.20 -9.84
N GLY A 154 -31.83 1.02 -9.56
CA GLY A 154 -32.53 1.40 -8.34
C GLY A 154 -31.58 1.45 -7.13
N ASP A 155 -32.15 1.48 -5.93
CA ASP A 155 -31.38 1.58 -4.69
C ASP A 155 -30.48 0.34 -4.52
N CYS A 156 -29.18 0.51 -4.70
CA CYS A 156 -28.17 -0.52 -4.46
C CYS A 156 -27.60 -0.36 -3.05
N ASN A 157 -27.10 -1.43 -2.44
CA ASN A 157 -26.39 -1.37 -1.18
C ASN A 157 -25.14 -0.48 -1.28
N MET A 158 -24.42 -0.61 -2.39
CA MET A 158 -23.29 0.26 -2.73
C MET A 158 -23.29 0.49 -4.25
N LEU A 159 -23.43 1.75 -4.64
CA LEU A 159 -23.25 2.20 -6.02
C LEU A 159 -22.17 3.28 -6.02
N ASN A 160 -20.92 2.86 -6.22
CA ASN A 160 -19.77 3.74 -6.19
C ASN A 160 -19.59 4.49 -7.52
N LEU A 161 -19.55 5.81 -7.45
CA LEU A 161 -19.19 6.67 -8.57
C LEU A 161 -17.68 6.93 -8.59
N VAL A 162 -16.99 6.28 -9.53
CA VAL A 162 -15.55 6.48 -9.75
C VAL A 162 -15.33 7.71 -10.63
N LEU A 163 -14.92 8.80 -10.01
CA LEU A 163 -14.67 10.09 -10.65
C LEU A 163 -13.22 10.17 -11.13
N VAL A 164 -13.00 10.26 -12.46
CA VAL A 164 -11.67 10.55 -13.01
C VAL A 164 -11.45 12.05 -13.03
N MET A 165 -10.54 12.53 -12.18
CA MET A 165 -10.29 13.93 -11.87
C MET A 165 -9.50 14.64 -12.97
N GLY A 166 -10.19 14.96 -14.07
CA GLY A 166 -9.71 15.87 -15.12
C GLY A 166 -10.22 17.30 -14.98
N GLN A 167 -9.59 18.24 -15.69
CA GLN A 167 -9.95 19.66 -15.63
C GLN A 167 -11.43 19.92 -15.94
N GLY A 168 -12.04 19.21 -16.89
CA GLY A 168 -13.46 19.44 -17.17
C GLY A 168 -14.39 18.91 -16.08
N LEU A 169 -13.96 17.94 -15.26
CA LEU A 169 -14.70 17.57 -14.06
C LEU A 169 -14.60 18.65 -12.98
N ILE A 170 -13.41 19.25 -12.82
CA ILE A 170 -13.21 20.42 -11.95
C ILE A 170 -14.12 21.57 -12.40
N ASP A 171 -14.19 21.84 -13.70
CA ASP A 171 -14.99 22.92 -14.28
C ASP A 171 -16.50 22.69 -14.11
N LEU A 172 -16.98 21.44 -14.15
CA LEU A 172 -18.37 21.08 -13.85
C LEU A 172 -18.74 21.36 -12.38
N GLY A 173 -17.77 21.16 -11.48
CA GLY A 173 -17.91 21.40 -10.05
C GLY A 173 -18.68 20.29 -9.30
N PRO A 174 -18.53 20.22 -7.96
CA PRO A 174 -19.15 19.16 -7.15
C PRO A 174 -20.68 19.16 -7.16
N GLN A 175 -21.31 20.34 -7.27
CA GLN A 175 -22.77 20.47 -7.30
C GLN A 175 -23.39 19.70 -8.48
N TYR A 176 -22.70 19.66 -9.63
CA TYR A 176 -23.14 18.87 -10.78
C TYR A 176 -23.23 17.39 -10.43
N ILE A 177 -22.29 16.86 -9.64
CA ILE A 177 -22.29 15.46 -9.21
C ILE A 177 -23.45 15.16 -8.27
N ILE A 178 -23.72 16.08 -7.33
CA ILE A 178 -24.89 15.96 -6.46
C ILE A 178 -26.18 15.88 -7.27
N ASP A 179 -26.38 16.82 -8.20
CA ASP A 179 -27.61 16.94 -8.96
C ASP A 179 -27.79 15.84 -10.02
N THR A 180 -26.67 15.34 -10.55
CA THR A 180 -26.67 14.36 -11.63
C THR A 180 -26.66 12.94 -11.12
N PHE A 181 -25.88 12.62 -10.07
CA PHE A 181 -25.63 11.24 -9.65
C PHE A 181 -26.14 10.92 -8.26
N VAL A 182 -25.80 11.72 -7.26
CA VAL A 182 -26.13 11.41 -5.84
C VAL A 182 -27.64 11.36 -5.63
N LYS A 183 -28.37 12.34 -6.18
CA LYS A 183 -29.85 12.33 -6.14
C LYS A 183 -30.50 11.19 -6.95
N ARG A 184 -29.73 10.39 -7.68
CA ARG A 184 -30.16 9.21 -8.44
C ARG A 184 -29.74 7.88 -7.79
N GLY A 185 -29.29 7.91 -6.53
CA GLY A 185 -29.00 6.70 -5.75
C GLY A 185 -27.52 6.30 -5.71
N VAL A 186 -26.60 7.16 -6.17
CA VAL A 186 -25.17 6.99 -5.87
C VAL A 186 -24.93 7.30 -4.39
N THR A 187 -24.32 6.35 -3.69
CA THR A 187 -24.09 6.40 -2.24
C THR A 187 -22.63 6.65 -1.88
N ASP A 188 -21.71 6.36 -2.80
CA ASP A 188 -20.27 6.41 -2.57
C ASP A 188 -19.57 7.05 -3.78
N ALA A 189 -18.44 7.70 -3.54
CA ALA A 189 -17.63 8.27 -4.61
C ALA A 189 -16.13 8.17 -4.31
N THR A 190 -15.39 7.63 -5.28
CA THR A 190 -13.92 7.63 -5.32
C THR A 190 -13.43 8.68 -6.31
N CYS A 191 -12.38 9.44 -5.98
CA CYS A 191 -11.85 10.51 -6.83
C CYS A 191 -10.43 10.17 -7.31
N ASP A 192 -10.32 9.53 -8.47
CA ASP A 192 -9.05 9.08 -9.03
C ASP A 192 -8.38 10.16 -9.86
N MET A 193 -7.09 10.40 -9.60
CA MET A 193 -6.27 11.27 -10.46
C MET A 193 -6.05 10.62 -11.84
N ILE A 194 -5.62 11.41 -12.82
CA ILE A 194 -5.37 10.89 -14.17
C ILE A 194 -4.09 10.06 -14.18
N PHE A 195 -4.19 8.81 -14.65
CA PHE A 195 -3.03 7.95 -14.82
C PHE A 195 -2.08 8.46 -15.93
N PRO A 196 -0.77 8.61 -15.67
CA PRO A 196 0.20 9.09 -16.65
C PRO A 196 0.73 7.97 -17.58
N TRP A 197 -0.10 6.98 -17.90
CA TRP A 197 0.25 5.77 -18.67
C TRP A 197 -0.76 5.49 -19.79
N GLY A 198 -0.42 4.56 -20.68
CA GLY A 198 -1.28 4.09 -21.76
C GLY A 198 -1.78 5.21 -22.67
N SER A 199 -3.05 5.14 -23.09
CA SER A 199 -3.66 6.24 -23.87
C SER A 199 -3.88 7.51 -23.03
N GLY A 200 -3.98 7.33 -21.70
CA GLY A 200 -4.12 8.39 -20.71
C GLY A 200 -2.95 9.36 -20.63
N LYS A 201 -1.74 8.99 -21.06
CA LYS A 201 -0.58 9.89 -21.05
C LYS A 201 -0.83 11.20 -21.81
N SER A 202 -1.41 11.11 -23.00
CA SER A 202 -1.71 12.31 -23.82
C SER A 202 -2.85 13.15 -23.24
N TYR A 203 -3.72 12.53 -22.45
CA TYR A 203 -4.80 13.19 -21.74
C TYR A 203 -4.28 13.87 -20.47
N PHE A 204 -3.42 13.20 -19.71
CA PHE A 204 -2.71 13.71 -18.54
C PHE A 204 -2.01 15.04 -18.84
N GLU A 205 -1.23 15.10 -19.92
CA GLU A 205 -0.51 16.31 -20.34
C GLU A 205 -1.43 17.52 -20.60
N LYS A 206 -2.72 17.30 -20.90
CA LYS A 206 -3.68 18.35 -21.28
C LYS A 206 -4.68 18.68 -20.20
N ALA A 207 -5.11 17.67 -19.44
CA ALA A 207 -6.29 17.74 -18.59
C ALA A 207 -5.98 17.51 -17.11
N GLN A 208 -4.73 17.27 -16.73
CA GLN A 208 -4.31 17.14 -15.33
C GLN A 208 -4.58 18.46 -14.57
N PRO A 209 -5.50 18.47 -13.59
CA PRO A 209 -5.77 19.66 -12.78
C PRO A 209 -4.65 19.91 -11.77
N GLN A 210 -4.68 21.09 -11.14
CA GLN A 210 -3.82 21.37 -9.97
C GLN A 210 -4.27 20.52 -8.78
N TYR A 211 -3.33 20.08 -7.94
CA TYR A 211 -3.65 19.24 -6.78
C TYR A 211 -4.57 19.92 -5.77
N ARG A 212 -4.52 21.26 -5.67
CA ARG A 212 -5.41 22.03 -4.80
C ARG A 212 -6.86 21.99 -5.29
N ASP A 213 -7.07 22.00 -6.60
CA ASP A 213 -8.42 22.06 -7.16
C ASP A 213 -9.14 20.73 -6.90
N VAL A 214 -8.41 19.61 -7.01
CA VAL A 214 -8.90 18.28 -6.65
C VAL A 214 -9.19 18.18 -5.14
N ALA A 215 -8.27 18.66 -4.29
CA ALA A 215 -8.47 18.70 -2.84
C ALA A 215 -9.76 19.47 -2.47
N ASN A 216 -9.91 20.69 -3.00
CA ASN A 216 -11.11 21.52 -2.79
C ASN A 216 -12.38 20.86 -3.34
N TYR A 217 -12.29 20.16 -4.47
CA TYR A 217 -13.39 19.41 -5.06
C TYR A 217 -13.86 18.30 -4.11
N ILE A 218 -12.93 17.47 -3.61
CA ILE A 218 -13.22 16.38 -2.66
C ILE A 218 -13.87 16.93 -1.39
N ALA A 219 -13.28 17.97 -0.78
CA ALA A 219 -13.82 18.58 0.43
C ALA A 219 -15.24 19.13 0.22
N THR A 220 -15.47 19.79 -0.91
CA THR A 220 -16.78 20.39 -1.23
C THR A 220 -17.82 19.33 -1.58
N LEU A 221 -17.45 18.29 -2.35
CA LEU A 221 -18.33 17.17 -2.68
C LEU A 221 -18.83 16.48 -1.42
N SER A 222 -17.92 16.19 -0.48
CA SER A 222 -18.28 15.54 0.78
C SER A 222 -19.27 16.39 1.59
N LYS A 223 -19.01 17.69 1.74
CA LYS A 223 -19.92 18.61 2.45
C LYS A 223 -21.30 18.70 1.81
N LEU A 224 -21.37 18.77 0.48
CA LEU A 224 -22.65 18.86 -0.25
C LEU A 224 -23.39 17.52 -0.27
N GLY A 225 -22.66 16.40 -0.24
CA GLY A 225 -23.20 15.05 -0.29
C GLY A 225 -23.67 14.50 1.05
N GLU A 226 -23.15 15.00 2.17
CA GLU A 226 -23.51 14.55 3.53
C GLU A 226 -25.03 14.50 3.79
N PRO A 227 -25.84 15.51 3.42
CA PRO A 227 -27.30 15.46 3.62
C PRO A 227 -28.02 14.35 2.83
N TYR A 228 -27.35 13.79 1.82
CA TYR A 228 -27.84 12.71 0.97
C TYR A 228 -27.24 11.35 1.34
N GLY A 229 -26.39 11.29 2.38
CA GLY A 229 -25.71 10.06 2.78
C GLY A 229 -24.55 9.65 1.87
N LEU A 230 -24.00 10.58 1.07
CA LEU A 230 -22.83 10.30 0.23
C LEU A 230 -21.58 10.11 1.11
N THR A 231 -20.88 9.00 0.91
CA THR A 231 -19.50 8.82 1.39
C THR A 231 -18.52 9.21 0.28
N VAL A 232 -17.43 9.89 0.65
CA VAL A 232 -16.32 10.15 -0.26
C VAL A 232 -15.10 9.43 0.28
N ASP A 233 -14.68 8.35 -0.38
CA ASP A 233 -13.76 7.34 0.17
C ASP A 233 -12.44 7.95 0.63
N HIS A 234 -11.93 8.91 -0.15
CA HIS A 234 -10.67 9.59 0.15
C HIS A 234 -10.66 10.20 1.56
N LEU A 235 -11.74 10.88 1.96
CA LEU A 235 -11.83 11.50 3.28
C LEU A 235 -12.07 10.48 4.38
N ASP A 236 -12.89 9.46 4.13
CA ASP A 236 -13.12 8.40 5.11
C ASP A 236 -11.83 7.62 5.43
N ASP A 237 -11.06 7.28 4.41
CA ASP A 237 -9.77 6.63 4.52
C ASP A 237 -8.70 7.52 5.19
N MET A 238 -8.67 8.83 4.88
CA MET A 238 -7.81 9.79 5.60
C MET A 238 -8.15 9.83 7.11
N ARG A 239 -9.44 9.88 7.46
CA ARG A 239 -9.90 9.88 8.87
C ARG A 239 -9.50 8.59 9.59
N LYS A 240 -9.66 7.44 8.95
CA LYS A 240 -9.23 6.12 9.47
C LYS A 240 -7.71 6.08 9.66
N SER A 241 -6.97 6.57 8.67
CA SER A 241 -5.50 6.62 8.68
C SER A 241 -4.97 7.52 9.80
N LEU A 242 -5.56 8.69 10.04
CA LEU A 242 -5.15 9.61 11.11
C LEU A 242 -5.28 9.04 12.54
N ARG A 243 -6.18 8.07 12.75
CA ARG A 243 -6.38 7.43 14.07
C ARG A 243 -5.33 6.36 14.39
N THR A 244 -4.62 5.87 13.38
CA THR A 244 -3.72 4.71 13.52
C THR A 244 -2.34 4.93 12.88
N LEU A 245 -2.19 5.99 12.07
CA LEU A 245 -1.14 6.20 11.09
C LEU A 245 -0.85 4.95 10.25
N SER A 246 -1.92 4.22 9.93
CA SER A 246 -1.91 3.26 8.83
C SER A 246 -1.94 4.01 7.50
N ARG A 247 -1.50 3.33 6.44
CA ARG A 247 -1.44 3.91 5.11
C ARG A 247 -2.84 4.05 4.52
N SER A 248 -3.10 5.20 3.92
CA SER A 248 -4.31 5.45 3.12
C SER A 248 -4.27 4.61 1.84
N GLN A 249 -5.33 3.84 1.61
CA GLN A 249 -5.53 2.97 0.45
C GLN A 249 -5.87 3.77 -0.81
N ASN A 250 -6.62 4.87 -0.68
CA ASN A 250 -7.05 5.70 -1.83
C ASN A 250 -5.92 6.43 -2.56
N THR A 251 -4.69 6.32 -2.07
CA THR A 251 -3.50 6.82 -2.78
C THR A 251 -2.89 5.78 -3.73
N LEU A 252 -3.50 4.61 -3.90
CA LEU A 252 -2.97 3.49 -4.69
C LEU A 252 -1.58 3.01 -4.20
N ASN A 253 -1.34 3.16 -2.90
CA ASN A 253 -0.11 2.71 -2.23
C ASN A 253 -0.32 1.37 -1.51
N ASP A 254 -1.32 0.60 -1.93
CA ASP A 254 -1.63 -0.68 -1.33
C ASP A 254 -0.44 -1.63 -1.39
N ALA A 255 -0.32 -2.43 -0.33
CA ALA A 255 0.72 -3.45 -0.22
C ALA A 255 0.69 -4.45 -1.38
N TYR A 256 -0.48 -4.60 -2.01
CA TYR A 256 -0.73 -5.38 -3.22
C TYR A 256 -1.71 -4.61 -4.08
N GLU A 257 -1.35 -4.41 -5.34
CA GLU A 257 -2.24 -3.98 -6.42
C GLU A 257 -1.83 -4.78 -7.64
N PHE A 258 -2.34 -5.99 -7.79
CA PHE A 258 -1.97 -6.84 -8.92
C PHE A 258 -3.20 -7.25 -9.70
N HIS A 259 -2.95 -7.64 -10.94
CA HIS A 259 -3.98 -7.88 -11.93
C HIS A 259 -3.71 -9.18 -12.67
N TRP A 260 -4.75 -10.02 -12.77
CA TRP A 260 -4.78 -11.17 -13.66
C TRP A 260 -5.50 -10.80 -14.96
N ASP A 261 -4.79 -10.92 -16.09
CA ASP A 261 -5.40 -10.67 -17.39
C ASP A 261 -6.32 -11.80 -17.85
N GLN A 262 -6.96 -11.64 -19.01
CA GLN A 262 -7.90 -12.60 -19.56
C GLN A 262 -7.27 -13.96 -19.92
N ARG A 263 -5.95 -14.08 -19.87
CA ARG A 263 -5.18 -15.32 -20.11
C ARG A 263 -4.67 -15.94 -18.81
N GLY A 264 -4.95 -15.30 -17.67
CA GLY A 264 -4.44 -15.71 -16.36
C GLY A 264 -2.99 -15.29 -16.11
N GLU A 265 -2.45 -14.32 -16.86
CA GLU A 265 -1.10 -13.80 -16.63
C GLU A 265 -1.12 -12.65 -15.61
N LEU A 266 -0.13 -12.64 -14.71
CA LEU A 266 -0.01 -11.62 -13.67
C LEU A 266 0.69 -10.34 -14.16
N SER A 267 0.11 -9.18 -13.86
CA SER A 267 0.82 -7.89 -13.74
C SER A 267 0.75 -7.36 -12.31
N LEU A 268 1.78 -6.62 -11.89
CA LEU A 268 1.92 -6.09 -10.53
C LEU A 268 1.36 -4.67 -10.37
N ASN A 269 0.56 -4.24 -11.35
CA ASN A 269 -0.24 -3.02 -11.30
C ASN A 269 -1.41 -3.15 -12.29
N PRO A 270 -2.68 -2.97 -11.88
CA PRO A 270 -3.84 -3.00 -12.79
C PRO A 270 -3.88 -1.81 -13.76
N ASN A 271 -3.29 -0.68 -13.38
CA ASN A 271 -3.35 0.58 -14.13
C ASN A 271 -2.27 0.68 -15.22
N GLN A 272 -1.51 -0.38 -15.45
CA GLN A 272 -0.48 -0.48 -16.48
C GLN A 272 -0.75 -1.72 -17.33
N THR A 273 -0.89 -1.54 -18.65
CA THR A 273 -1.23 -2.63 -19.57
C THR A 273 -0.30 -2.70 -20.77
N GLY A 274 -0.35 -3.81 -21.50
CA GLY A 274 0.42 -4.00 -22.73
C GLY A 274 1.92 -3.93 -22.47
N THR A 275 2.61 -3.04 -23.17
CA THR A 275 4.08 -2.87 -23.06
C THR A 275 4.53 -2.14 -21.80
N GLU A 276 3.62 -1.46 -21.09
CA GLU A 276 3.91 -0.74 -19.84
C GLU A 276 3.55 -1.57 -18.60
N ALA A 277 2.87 -2.70 -18.79
CA ALA A 277 2.48 -3.58 -17.70
C ALA A 277 3.72 -4.02 -16.92
N LEU A 278 3.73 -3.71 -15.63
CA LEU A 278 4.76 -4.20 -14.75
C LEU A 278 4.52 -5.68 -14.44
N LYS A 279 5.56 -6.50 -14.58
CA LYS A 279 5.48 -7.95 -14.41
C LYS A 279 6.45 -8.43 -13.33
N PRO A 280 6.17 -9.58 -12.70
CA PRO A 280 7.19 -10.26 -11.91
C PRO A 280 8.43 -10.59 -12.77
N TYR A 281 9.60 -10.71 -12.15
CA TYR A 281 10.84 -11.05 -12.86
C TYR A 281 10.77 -12.37 -13.64
N ILE A 282 9.96 -13.31 -13.15
CA ILE A 282 9.61 -14.55 -13.83
C ILE A 282 8.10 -14.52 -14.02
N ASN A 283 7.65 -14.56 -15.29
CA ASN A 283 6.22 -14.52 -15.62
C ASN A 283 5.46 -15.59 -14.83
N LEU A 284 4.24 -15.24 -14.44
CA LEU A 284 3.39 -16.08 -13.61
C LEU A 284 2.01 -16.21 -14.24
N ASN A 285 1.56 -17.46 -14.38
CA ASN A 285 0.20 -17.80 -14.72
C ASN A 285 -0.57 -18.28 -13.48
N ALA A 286 -1.87 -18.03 -13.41
CA ALA A 286 -2.74 -18.46 -12.30
C ALA A 286 -2.75 -20.00 -12.11
N HIS A 287 -2.49 -20.76 -13.17
CA HIS A 287 -2.43 -22.23 -13.15
C HIS A 287 -1.05 -22.77 -12.75
N ASP A 288 -0.04 -21.92 -12.56
CA ASP A 288 1.28 -22.38 -12.16
C ASP A 288 1.25 -22.98 -10.75
N ALA A 289 2.05 -24.03 -10.54
CA ALA A 289 2.29 -24.55 -9.20
C ALA A 289 2.77 -23.42 -8.29
N ASN A 290 2.29 -23.38 -7.06
CA ASN A 290 2.68 -22.39 -6.06
C ASN A 290 2.37 -20.93 -6.45
N ALA A 291 1.43 -20.69 -7.38
CA ALA A 291 1.09 -19.34 -7.85
C ALA A 291 0.87 -18.34 -6.70
N ALA A 292 0.15 -18.72 -5.64
CA ALA A 292 -0.09 -17.85 -4.48
C ALA A 292 1.21 -17.37 -3.79
N LEU A 293 2.20 -18.24 -3.62
CA LEU A 293 3.52 -17.82 -3.08
C LEU A 293 4.30 -16.97 -4.07
N LYS A 294 4.22 -17.32 -5.37
CA LYS A 294 4.89 -16.58 -6.43
C LYS A 294 4.30 -15.18 -6.61
N VAL A 295 3.01 -14.96 -6.30
CA VAL A 295 2.39 -13.63 -6.20
C VAL A 295 3.06 -12.80 -5.10
N ILE A 296 3.18 -13.36 -3.88
CA ILE A 296 3.82 -12.68 -2.75
C ILE A 296 5.28 -12.34 -3.08
N TRP A 297 6.00 -13.28 -3.69
CA TRP A 297 7.38 -13.08 -4.15
C TRP A 297 7.49 -12.00 -5.23
N GLY A 298 6.68 -12.11 -6.29
CA GLY A 298 6.70 -11.21 -7.42
C GLY A 298 6.39 -9.77 -7.02
N ASN A 299 5.48 -9.58 -6.06
CA ASN A 299 5.06 -8.27 -5.58
C ASN A 299 6.12 -7.53 -4.75
N ASN A 300 7.23 -8.17 -4.34
CA ASN A 300 8.22 -7.52 -3.48
C ASN A 300 8.83 -6.27 -4.12
N SER A 301 9.08 -6.28 -5.43
CA SER A 301 9.66 -5.11 -6.11
C SER A 301 8.71 -3.92 -6.05
N GLU A 302 7.41 -4.14 -6.24
CA GLU A 302 6.41 -3.08 -6.18
C GLU A 302 6.15 -2.59 -4.78
N LEU A 303 6.05 -3.50 -3.82
CA LEU A 303 5.97 -3.10 -2.42
C LEU A 303 7.15 -2.20 -2.07
N ASP A 304 8.35 -2.61 -2.48
CA ASP A 304 9.55 -1.88 -2.18
C ASP A 304 9.60 -0.49 -2.83
N ASN A 305 9.22 -0.39 -4.11
CA ASN A 305 9.07 0.87 -4.83
C ASN A 305 8.06 1.80 -4.14
N LYS A 306 6.88 1.27 -3.78
CA LYS A 306 5.81 2.03 -3.12
C LYS A 306 6.21 2.54 -1.75
N LEU A 307 7.01 1.78 -1.00
CA LEU A 307 7.44 2.11 0.36
C LEU A 307 8.70 2.96 0.43
N SER A 308 9.60 2.86 -0.54
CA SER A 308 10.92 3.49 -0.47
C SER A 308 11.00 4.79 -1.26
N PHE A 309 10.06 5.02 -2.18
CA PHE A 309 10.06 6.21 -3.03
C PHE A 309 9.22 7.34 -2.43
N GLU A 310 9.84 8.49 -2.26
CA GLU A 310 9.21 9.74 -1.80
C GLU A 310 9.78 10.96 -2.54
N HIS A 311 8.98 12.03 -2.63
CA HIS A 311 9.47 13.33 -3.08
C HIS A 311 10.22 14.03 -1.94
N ASP A 312 11.22 14.87 -2.25
CA ASP A 312 12.03 15.56 -1.23
C ASP A 312 11.18 16.40 -0.25
N PHE A 313 10.11 17.05 -0.74
CA PHE A 313 9.21 17.84 0.11
C PHE A 313 8.36 16.99 1.07
N CYS A 314 8.28 15.67 0.84
CA CYS A 314 7.57 14.76 1.74
C CYS A 314 8.37 14.45 3.01
N ARG A 315 9.71 14.57 2.98
CA ARG A 315 10.59 14.18 4.10
C ARG A 315 10.22 14.83 5.42
N ASP A 316 9.83 16.10 5.38
CA ASP A 316 9.46 16.87 6.56
C ASP A 316 7.95 16.93 6.81
N CYS A 317 7.14 16.30 5.96
CA CYS A 317 5.69 16.30 6.10
C CYS A 317 5.26 15.39 7.26
N GLN A 318 4.38 15.92 8.13
CA GLN A 318 3.82 15.19 9.27
C GLN A 318 2.90 14.03 8.86
N PHE A 319 2.33 14.09 7.65
CA PHE A 319 1.41 13.06 7.15
C PHE A 319 2.08 11.97 6.34
N LEU A 320 3.40 12.01 6.11
CA LEU A 320 4.12 11.07 5.26
C LEU A 320 3.80 9.60 5.59
N GLN A 321 3.72 9.23 6.87
CA GLN A 321 3.46 7.85 7.28
C GLN A 321 2.07 7.34 6.85
N ALA A 322 1.05 8.20 6.87
CA ALA A 322 -0.31 7.86 6.48
C ALA A 322 -0.54 8.04 4.97
N CYS A 323 -0.06 9.16 4.42
CA CYS A 323 -0.22 9.54 3.02
C CYS A 323 0.70 8.75 2.07
N ASN A 324 1.84 8.26 2.58
CA ASN A 324 2.88 7.55 1.84
C ASN A 324 3.28 8.27 0.54
N SER A 325 3.64 9.55 0.64
CA SER A 325 4.07 10.40 -0.50
C SER A 325 3.03 10.62 -1.60
N GLY A 326 1.75 10.43 -1.28
CA GLY A 326 0.63 10.75 -2.17
C GLY A 326 0.40 9.72 -3.26
N TRP A 327 -0.42 10.08 -4.24
CA TRP A 327 -0.95 9.16 -5.26
C TRP A 327 0.17 8.44 -6.03
N TYR A 328 0.22 7.11 -5.93
CA TYR A 328 1.33 6.28 -6.39
C TYR A 328 1.72 6.52 -7.87
N PRO A 329 0.79 6.59 -8.83
CA PRO A 329 1.15 6.83 -10.23
C PRO A 329 1.87 8.17 -10.47
N HIS A 330 1.73 9.15 -9.58
CA HIS A 330 2.42 10.44 -9.69
C HIS A 330 3.80 10.46 -9.03
N LYS A 331 4.13 9.46 -8.20
CA LYS A 331 5.44 9.38 -7.57
C LYS A 331 6.57 9.33 -8.59
N GLY A 332 6.40 8.51 -9.63
CA GLY A 332 7.40 8.35 -10.70
C GLY A 332 7.54 9.54 -11.65
N LEU A 333 6.75 10.60 -11.50
CA LEU A 333 6.82 11.77 -12.37
C LEU A 333 8.08 12.61 -12.10
N PRO A 334 8.63 13.29 -13.13
CA PRO A 334 9.74 14.22 -12.93
C PRO A 334 9.40 15.31 -11.89
N PRO A 335 10.33 15.69 -11.00
CA PRO A 335 10.05 16.68 -9.95
C PRO A 335 9.49 18.01 -10.48
N GLU A 336 9.98 18.48 -11.63
CA GLU A 336 9.48 19.72 -12.26
C GLU A 336 8.04 19.58 -12.78
N THR A 337 7.66 18.41 -13.27
CA THR A 337 6.27 18.10 -13.64
C THR A 337 5.37 18.15 -12.42
N VAL A 338 5.76 17.50 -11.32
CA VAL A 338 4.99 17.51 -10.06
C VAL A 338 4.84 18.94 -9.52
N LYS A 339 5.93 19.71 -9.47
CA LYS A 339 5.90 21.12 -9.04
C LYS A 339 4.96 21.98 -9.87
N SER A 340 4.84 21.72 -11.18
CA SER A 340 3.95 22.48 -12.06
C SER A 340 2.46 22.34 -11.70
N PHE A 341 2.08 21.21 -11.08
CA PHE A 341 0.72 20.93 -10.58
C PHE A 341 0.53 21.26 -9.09
N MET A 342 1.61 21.63 -8.40
CA MET A 342 1.60 22.17 -7.04
C MET A 342 1.52 23.70 -7.03
N ALA A 343 1.60 24.35 -8.20
CA ALA A 343 1.67 25.79 -8.32
C ALA A 343 0.35 26.43 -7.84
N ALA A 344 0.45 27.32 -6.86
CA ALA A 344 -0.70 27.97 -6.25
C ALA A 344 -0.38 29.43 -5.92
N ALA A 345 -1.43 30.22 -5.66
CA ALA A 345 -1.28 31.57 -5.13
C ALA A 345 -0.68 31.53 -3.72
N GLU A 346 -0.11 32.65 -3.25
CA GLU A 346 0.47 32.72 -1.90
C GLU A 346 -0.52 32.24 -0.82
N GLY A 347 -0.10 31.27 -0.01
CA GLY A 347 -0.86 30.76 1.14
C GLY A 347 -1.72 29.51 0.89
N GLU A 348 -1.84 29.05 -0.36
CA GLU A 348 -2.53 27.79 -0.69
C GLU A 348 -1.51 26.76 -1.14
N PHE A 349 -1.51 25.57 -0.54
CA PHE A 349 -0.57 24.51 -0.92
C PHE A 349 -1.25 23.14 -0.88
N SER A 350 -1.11 22.40 -1.97
CA SER A 350 -1.45 20.99 -2.04
C SER A 350 -0.42 20.26 -2.90
N CYS A 351 -0.38 18.94 -2.74
CA CYS A 351 0.58 18.06 -3.39
C CYS A 351 -0.15 16.80 -3.91
N PRO A 352 0.52 15.84 -4.57
CA PRO A 352 -0.13 14.59 -5.01
C PRO A 352 -0.79 13.79 -3.89
N GLY A 353 -0.48 14.10 -2.63
CA GLY A 353 -1.11 13.51 -1.45
C GLY A 353 -2.26 14.32 -0.86
N PHE A 354 -2.66 15.42 -1.49
CA PHE A 354 -3.71 16.33 -1.02
C PHE A 354 -3.44 16.92 0.38
N TYR A 355 -2.24 17.49 0.59
CA TYR A 355 -1.79 18.03 1.89
C TYR A 355 -2.86 18.85 2.64
N GLN A 356 -3.57 19.74 1.93
CA GLN A 356 -4.62 20.56 2.54
C GLN A 356 -5.76 19.73 3.15
N LEU A 357 -6.17 18.63 2.49
CA LEU A 357 -7.19 17.73 3.06
C LEU A 357 -6.69 17.07 4.35
N TRP A 358 -5.42 16.65 4.39
CA TRP A 358 -4.85 16.09 5.61
C TRP A 358 -4.82 17.10 6.74
N GLU A 359 -4.42 18.35 6.49
CA GLU A 359 -4.46 19.42 7.49
C GLU A 359 -5.89 19.63 8.03
N GLU A 360 -6.87 19.72 7.13
CA GLU A 360 -8.28 19.88 7.49
C GLU A 360 -8.78 18.69 8.34
N GLN A 361 -8.48 17.45 7.95
CA GLN A 361 -8.95 16.28 8.68
C GLN A 361 -8.20 16.04 10.00
N ALA A 362 -6.90 16.37 10.06
CA ALA A 362 -6.07 16.17 11.24
C ALA A 362 -6.52 17.03 12.44
N ALA A 363 -7.04 18.23 12.19
CA ALA A 363 -7.58 19.10 13.22
C ALA A 363 -8.69 18.44 14.06
N GLU A 364 -9.44 17.51 13.48
CA GLU A 364 -10.59 16.86 14.12
C GLU A 364 -10.35 15.37 14.43
N ASN A 365 -9.53 14.68 13.63
CA ASN A 365 -9.46 13.21 13.63
C ASN A 365 -8.12 12.62 14.08
N PHE A 366 -7.10 13.45 14.31
CA PHE A 366 -5.81 12.94 14.72
C PHE A 366 -5.80 12.50 16.20
N ASP A 367 -5.66 11.19 16.42
CA ASP A 367 -5.68 10.57 17.76
C ASP A 367 -4.29 10.03 18.13
N GLN A 368 -3.47 10.86 18.79
CA GLN A 368 -2.13 10.48 19.24
C GLN A 368 -2.11 9.25 20.17
N ILE A 369 -3.15 9.09 20.99
CA ILE A 369 -3.27 7.97 21.94
C ILE A 369 -3.62 6.70 21.16
N GLY A 370 -4.58 6.80 20.23
CA GLY A 370 -4.97 5.75 19.30
C GLY A 370 -3.80 5.22 18.49
N VAL A 371 -3.00 6.12 17.92
CA VAL A 371 -1.77 5.81 17.16
C VAL A 371 -0.80 4.99 18.02
N SER A 372 -0.44 5.51 19.20
CA SER A 372 0.48 4.83 20.11
C SER A 372 -0.06 3.43 20.51
N ARG A 373 -1.35 3.34 20.84
CA ARG A 373 -2.01 2.08 21.21
C ARG A 373 -1.97 1.07 20.07
N TYR A 374 -2.30 1.49 18.85
CA TYR A 374 -2.30 0.64 17.67
C TYR A 374 -0.89 0.12 17.37
N ALA A 375 0.12 0.99 17.40
CA ALA A 375 1.52 0.60 17.20
C ALA A 375 1.98 -0.42 18.25
N ASN A 376 1.61 -0.21 19.52
CA ASN A 376 1.96 -1.12 20.62
C ASN A 376 1.36 -2.52 20.47
N VAL A 377 0.10 -2.64 20.05
CA VAL A 377 -0.54 -3.94 19.76
C VAL A 377 0.25 -4.69 18.69
N ARG A 378 0.66 -4.00 17.62
CA ARG A 378 1.48 -4.59 16.56
C ARG A 378 2.83 -5.06 17.08
N ARG A 379 3.53 -4.25 17.88
CA ARG A 379 4.83 -4.63 18.46
C ARG A 379 4.75 -5.84 19.37
N ILE A 380 3.74 -5.92 20.24
CA ILE A 380 3.54 -7.07 21.13
C ILE A 380 3.33 -8.34 20.30
N LYS A 381 2.46 -8.30 19.29
CA LYS A 381 2.21 -9.43 18.38
C LYS A 381 3.50 -9.85 17.65
N ARG A 382 4.28 -8.88 17.14
CA ARG A 382 5.58 -9.12 16.48
C ARG A 382 6.59 -9.76 17.43
N ALA A 383 6.72 -9.25 18.65
CA ALA A 383 7.66 -9.79 19.64
C ALA A 383 7.30 -11.24 20.05
N GLN A 384 6.01 -11.56 20.15
CA GLN A 384 5.55 -12.93 20.40
C GLN A 384 5.87 -13.86 19.21
N SER A 385 5.58 -13.42 17.98
CA SER A 385 5.88 -14.19 16.77
C SER A 385 7.38 -14.44 16.60
N ARG A 386 8.23 -13.43 16.83
CA ARG A 386 9.70 -13.57 16.85
C ARG A 386 10.17 -14.61 17.87
N LYS A 387 9.62 -14.60 19.09
CA LYS A 387 9.98 -15.58 20.14
C LYS A 387 9.63 -17.01 19.71
N LEU A 388 8.47 -17.20 19.08
CA LEU A 388 8.07 -18.49 18.54
C LEU A 388 9.01 -18.93 17.41
N ALA A 389 9.29 -18.04 16.46
CA ALA A 389 10.20 -18.32 15.35
C ALA A 389 11.63 -18.62 15.83
N ALA A 390 12.14 -17.91 16.84
CA ALA A 390 13.46 -18.15 17.42
C ALA A 390 13.56 -19.44 18.25
N SER A 391 12.43 -20.00 18.69
CA SER A 391 12.40 -21.32 19.36
C SER A 391 12.48 -22.49 18.39
N ASP A 392 12.33 -22.23 17.10
CA ASP A 392 12.45 -23.24 16.06
C ASP A 392 13.93 -23.53 15.76
N LEU A 393 14.31 -24.80 15.90
CA LEU A 393 15.68 -25.28 15.68
C LEU A 393 15.79 -26.15 14.41
N SER A 394 14.77 -26.16 13.55
CA SER A 394 14.81 -26.85 12.26
C SER A 394 15.97 -26.34 11.38
N GLU A 395 16.49 -27.21 10.53
CA GLU A 395 17.50 -26.84 9.53
C GLU A 395 16.95 -25.69 8.65
N PRO A 396 17.69 -24.58 8.47
CA PRO A 396 17.24 -23.50 7.60
C PRO A 396 17.28 -23.94 6.14
N LEU A 397 16.36 -23.38 5.34
CA LEU A 397 16.46 -23.46 3.89
C LEU A 397 17.63 -22.59 3.43
N HIS A 398 18.57 -23.18 2.70
CA HIS A 398 19.69 -22.45 2.11
C HIS A 398 19.32 -21.97 0.71
N GLU A 399 19.29 -20.65 0.50
CA GLU A 399 18.92 -20.09 -0.81
C GLU A 399 19.88 -20.51 -1.93
N LEU A 400 21.17 -20.75 -1.62
CA LEU A 400 22.17 -21.19 -2.60
C LEU A 400 21.79 -22.48 -3.31
N ASP A 401 21.14 -23.40 -2.60
CA ASP A 401 20.78 -24.72 -3.10
C ASP A 401 19.78 -24.63 -4.26
N PHE A 402 19.07 -23.50 -4.36
CA PHE A 402 18.00 -23.29 -5.33
C PHE A 402 18.31 -22.25 -6.40
N LYS A 403 19.57 -21.77 -6.53
CA LYS A 403 19.93 -20.72 -7.51
C LYS A 403 19.44 -20.96 -8.95
N SER A 404 19.25 -22.22 -9.33
CA SER A 404 18.78 -22.64 -10.66
C SER A 404 17.46 -23.43 -10.64
N ASP A 405 16.81 -23.54 -9.48
CA ASP A 405 15.59 -24.34 -9.27
C ASP A 405 14.46 -23.47 -8.70
N TYR A 406 13.79 -22.73 -9.60
CA TYR A 406 12.69 -21.85 -9.24
C TYR A 406 11.52 -22.61 -8.60
N GLU A 407 11.13 -23.76 -9.16
CA GLU A 407 9.99 -24.52 -8.67
C GLU A 407 10.28 -25.21 -7.34
N GLY A 408 11.45 -25.87 -7.22
CA GLY A 408 11.87 -26.53 -5.99
C GLY A 408 12.05 -25.56 -4.83
N TYR A 409 12.45 -24.32 -5.10
CA TYR A 409 12.52 -23.26 -4.09
C TYR A 409 11.15 -23.03 -3.43
N PHE A 410 10.08 -22.84 -4.20
CA PHE A 410 8.75 -22.58 -3.62
C PHE A 410 8.17 -23.81 -2.92
N GLU A 411 8.47 -25.02 -3.38
CA GLU A 411 8.12 -26.25 -2.65
C GLU A 411 8.82 -26.34 -1.29
N ALA A 412 10.09 -25.94 -1.23
CA ALA A 412 10.89 -25.99 -0.02
C ALA A 412 10.51 -24.86 0.96
N VAL A 413 10.28 -23.64 0.47
CA VAL A 413 9.85 -22.49 1.29
C VAL A 413 8.51 -22.73 1.99
N LYS A 414 7.59 -23.47 1.37
CA LYS A 414 6.31 -23.87 2.00
C LYS A 414 6.51 -24.61 3.32
N ARG A 415 7.55 -25.45 3.38
CA ARG A 415 7.73 -26.45 4.45
C ARG A 415 8.74 -26.02 5.50
N THR A 416 9.52 -24.98 5.23
CA THR A 416 10.46 -24.42 6.18
C THR A 416 9.84 -23.27 6.98
N SER A 417 10.34 -23.04 8.18
CA SER A 417 10.11 -21.85 8.99
C SER A 417 11.31 -20.91 9.02
N ARG A 418 12.49 -21.39 8.61
CA ARG A 418 13.78 -20.69 8.70
C ARG A 418 14.47 -20.65 7.35
N VAL A 419 15.09 -19.52 7.03
CA VAL A 419 15.80 -19.31 5.76
C VAL A 419 17.15 -18.66 6.03
N LEU A 420 18.21 -19.19 5.43
CA LEU A 420 19.51 -18.55 5.35
C LEU A 420 19.53 -17.63 4.13
N LEU A 421 19.56 -16.32 4.37
CA LEU A 421 19.55 -15.31 3.33
C LEU A 421 20.96 -15.16 2.73
N GLU A 422 21.08 -15.25 1.41
CA GLU A 422 22.34 -15.16 0.70
C GLU A 422 22.54 -13.78 0.07
N PRO A 423 23.79 -13.29 -0.06
CA PRO A 423 24.06 -12.07 -0.78
C PRO A 423 23.76 -12.22 -2.29
N GLY A 424 23.37 -11.11 -2.92
CA GLY A 424 23.08 -11.05 -4.36
C GLY A 424 21.63 -11.32 -4.73
N LEU A 425 21.40 -11.55 -6.03
CA LEU A 425 20.07 -11.79 -6.59
C LEU A 425 19.70 -13.26 -6.51
N LEU A 426 18.43 -13.53 -6.18
CA LEU A 426 17.78 -14.83 -6.39
C LEU A 426 16.50 -14.57 -7.16
N PHE A 427 16.33 -15.22 -8.31
CA PHE A 427 15.16 -15.07 -9.20
C PHE A 427 14.77 -13.61 -9.48
N GLY A 428 15.76 -12.75 -9.66
CA GLY A 428 15.60 -11.31 -9.93
C GLY A 428 15.43 -10.42 -8.69
N CYS A 429 15.16 -10.99 -7.51
CA CYS A 429 14.96 -10.21 -6.29
C CYS A 429 16.26 -9.95 -5.52
N THR A 430 16.45 -8.71 -5.04
CA THR A 430 17.55 -8.34 -4.14
C THR A 430 17.35 -8.92 -2.75
N PRO A 431 18.38 -9.00 -1.88
CA PRO A 431 18.20 -9.44 -0.50
C PRO A 431 17.14 -8.63 0.25
N ARG A 432 17.12 -7.30 0.05
CA ARG A 432 16.12 -6.41 0.66
C ARG A 432 14.69 -6.73 0.21
N GLN A 433 14.49 -7.01 -1.08
CA GLN A 433 13.20 -7.44 -1.61
C GLN A 433 12.76 -8.79 -1.04
N ARG A 434 13.69 -9.74 -0.88
CA ARG A 434 13.39 -11.08 -0.33
C ARG A 434 13.04 -11.03 1.16
N LEU A 435 13.61 -10.10 1.92
CA LEU A 435 13.23 -9.87 3.31
C LEU A 435 11.74 -9.53 3.46
N TRP A 436 11.13 -8.79 2.51
CA TRP A 436 9.68 -8.54 2.53
C TRP A 436 8.86 -9.83 2.39
N PHE A 437 9.26 -10.73 1.49
CA PHE A 437 8.60 -12.02 1.30
C PHE A 437 8.67 -12.90 2.54
N TYR A 438 9.87 -13.04 3.13
CA TYR A 438 10.03 -13.83 4.34
C TYR A 438 9.28 -13.22 5.52
N ASP A 439 9.24 -11.89 5.64
CA ASP A 439 8.50 -11.23 6.71
C ASP A 439 6.98 -11.46 6.61
N ARG A 440 6.41 -11.39 5.40
CA ARG A 440 4.99 -11.66 5.12
C ARG A 440 4.58 -13.09 5.44
N LEU A 441 5.48 -14.03 5.17
CA LEU A 441 5.31 -15.45 5.47
C LEU A 441 5.75 -15.84 6.89
N GLN A 442 6.15 -14.87 7.72
CA GLN A 442 6.67 -15.06 9.07
C GLN A 442 7.84 -16.07 9.17
N LYS A 443 8.70 -16.10 8.16
CA LYS A 443 9.89 -16.97 8.14
C LYS A 443 11.04 -16.28 8.88
N GLN A 444 11.67 -17.00 9.80
CA GLN A 444 12.89 -16.51 10.44
C GLN A 444 14.00 -16.41 9.39
N VAL A 445 14.63 -15.24 9.30
CA VAL A 445 15.75 -15.00 8.41
C VAL A 445 17.04 -14.96 9.21
N LEU A 446 17.97 -15.83 8.81
CA LEU A 446 19.33 -15.92 9.33
C LEU A 446 20.29 -15.30 8.32
N LEU A 447 21.36 -14.70 8.84
CA LEU A 447 22.45 -14.16 8.02
C LEU A 447 23.57 -15.19 7.90
N PRO A 448 24.23 -15.31 6.74
CA PRO A 448 25.46 -16.08 6.60
C PRO A 448 26.48 -15.46 7.55
N ASP A 449 27.21 -16.28 8.29
CA ASP A 449 28.20 -15.86 9.32
C ASP A 449 27.69 -14.90 10.42
N GLY A 450 26.40 -14.57 10.44
CA GLY A 450 25.79 -13.60 11.34
C GLY A 450 26.02 -12.13 10.95
N SER A 451 26.51 -11.83 9.74
CA SER A 451 26.86 -10.48 9.29
C SER A 451 26.09 -9.98 8.06
N LEU A 452 26.05 -8.66 7.91
CA LEU A 452 25.58 -7.97 6.71
C LEU A 452 26.75 -7.46 5.82
N ASN A 453 28.00 -7.75 6.16
CA ASN A 453 29.16 -7.19 5.45
C ASN A 453 29.19 -7.50 3.95
N GLN A 454 28.67 -8.67 3.56
CA GLN A 454 28.61 -9.12 2.16
C GLN A 454 27.41 -8.53 1.38
N PHE A 455 26.55 -7.75 2.03
CA PHE A 455 25.33 -7.19 1.44
C PHE A 455 25.56 -5.73 1.05
N GLU A 456 25.41 -5.42 -0.24
CA GLU A 456 25.53 -4.05 -0.76
C GLU A 456 24.51 -3.10 -0.10
N GLU A 457 23.31 -3.60 0.18
CA GLU A 457 22.20 -2.84 0.78
C GLU A 457 22.24 -2.80 2.33
N ARG A 458 23.37 -3.16 2.98
CA ARG A 458 23.41 -3.37 4.45
C ARG A 458 22.88 -2.21 5.28
N PHE A 459 23.21 -0.96 4.94
CA PHE A 459 22.73 0.22 5.67
C PHE A 459 21.22 0.42 5.50
N SER A 460 20.69 0.12 4.31
CA SER A 460 19.25 0.16 4.05
C SER A 460 18.53 -0.95 4.83
N ILE A 461 19.07 -2.17 4.84
CA ILE A 461 18.52 -3.30 5.62
C ILE A 461 18.46 -2.95 7.11
N LEU A 462 19.55 -2.39 7.66
CA LEU A 462 19.58 -1.92 9.06
C LEU A 462 18.56 -0.80 9.31
N ALA A 463 18.51 0.21 8.43
CA ALA A 463 17.57 1.33 8.56
C ALA A 463 16.11 0.84 8.57
N HIS A 464 15.73 -0.03 7.62
CA HIS A 464 14.39 -0.61 7.56
C HIS A 464 14.09 -1.45 8.80
N SER A 465 15.05 -2.22 9.30
CA SER A 465 14.84 -3.03 10.51
C SER A 465 14.62 -2.16 11.75
N LEU A 466 15.42 -1.10 11.94
CA LEU A 466 15.23 -0.14 13.04
C LEU A 466 13.97 0.70 12.88
N ALA A 467 13.49 0.91 11.65
CA ALA A 467 12.18 1.51 11.36
C ALA A 467 11.00 0.53 11.54
N GLY A 468 11.23 -0.65 12.11
CA GLY A 468 10.18 -1.62 12.39
C GLY A 468 9.68 -2.36 11.15
N ASN A 469 10.57 -2.67 10.21
CA ASN A 469 10.35 -3.66 9.15
C ASN A 469 11.21 -4.91 9.38
N TYR A 470 11.10 -5.90 8.50
CA TYR A 470 11.87 -7.14 8.53
C TYR A 470 11.84 -7.80 9.91
N HIS A 471 10.64 -8.03 10.42
CA HIS A 471 10.45 -8.48 11.79
C HIS A 471 11.13 -9.79 12.09
N HIS A 472 11.26 -10.66 11.11
CA HIS A 472 11.79 -11.99 11.31
C HIS A 472 13.29 -12.09 10.99
N LEU A 473 13.95 -10.97 10.66
CA LEU A 473 15.40 -10.90 10.53
C LEU A 473 16.07 -10.87 11.90
N ALA A 474 16.96 -11.83 12.16
CA ALA A 474 17.76 -11.87 13.37
C ALA A 474 19.17 -11.31 13.11
N PHE A 475 19.54 -10.24 13.81
CA PHE A 475 20.93 -9.77 13.87
C PHE A 475 21.28 -9.22 15.26
N SER A 476 22.58 -9.21 15.57
CA SER A 476 23.11 -8.63 16.81
C SER A 476 23.24 -7.12 16.72
N ASP A 477 23.02 -6.41 17.83
CA ASP A 477 23.23 -4.95 17.90
C ASP A 477 24.67 -4.53 17.50
N GLU A 478 25.66 -5.44 17.61
CA GLU A 478 27.03 -5.18 17.15
C GLU A 478 27.11 -4.85 15.65
N LEU A 479 26.16 -5.30 14.82
CA LEU A 479 26.10 -4.89 13.41
C LEU A 479 25.72 -3.41 13.27
N VAL A 480 24.84 -2.90 14.14
CA VAL A 480 24.52 -1.47 14.19
C VAL A 480 25.73 -0.69 14.66
N TRP A 481 26.39 -1.14 15.74
CA TRP A 481 27.60 -0.48 16.26
C TRP A 481 28.74 -0.45 15.24
N SER A 482 28.97 -1.55 14.55
CA SER A 482 29.96 -1.64 13.48
C SER A 482 29.63 -0.69 12.32
N ALA A 483 28.36 -0.61 11.91
CA ALA A 483 27.89 0.31 10.88
C ALA A 483 28.11 1.79 11.28
N LEU A 484 27.85 2.16 12.54
CA LEU A 484 28.12 3.52 13.05
C LEU A 484 29.61 3.87 13.01
N ARG A 485 30.49 2.91 13.33
CA ARG A 485 31.95 3.10 13.29
C ARG A 485 32.49 3.19 11.88
N GLU A 486 31.98 2.36 10.97
CA GLU A 486 32.42 2.32 9.58
C GLU A 486 31.98 3.58 8.81
N ALA A 487 30.76 4.05 9.04
CA ALA A 487 30.17 5.14 8.26
C ALA A 487 29.47 6.19 9.16
N PRO A 488 30.22 6.92 10.00
CA PRO A 488 29.67 7.82 11.02
C PRO A 488 28.97 9.07 10.48
N ALA A 489 29.16 9.39 9.19
CA ALA A 489 28.60 10.58 8.54
C ALA A 489 27.40 10.27 7.63
N THR A 490 26.82 9.07 7.72
CA THR A 490 25.62 8.71 6.94
C THR A 490 24.35 9.18 7.65
N PRO A 491 23.26 9.45 6.91
CA PRO A 491 21.97 9.77 7.53
C PRO A 491 21.54 8.71 8.55
N PHE A 492 21.68 7.42 8.23
CA PHE A 492 21.42 6.33 9.15
C PHE A 492 22.14 6.50 10.48
N SER A 493 23.46 6.73 10.45
CA SER A 493 24.26 6.93 11.65
C SER A 493 23.82 8.16 12.44
N ASP A 494 23.48 9.25 11.75
CA ASP A 494 23.00 10.48 12.40
C ASP A 494 21.67 10.28 13.13
N TYR A 495 20.70 9.62 12.51
CA TYR A 495 19.41 9.29 13.14
C TYR A 495 19.58 8.37 14.35
N VAL A 496 20.42 7.34 14.25
CA VAL A 496 20.67 6.38 15.34
C VAL A 496 21.34 7.05 16.54
N VAL A 497 22.37 7.88 16.31
CA VAL A 497 23.07 8.58 17.39
C VAL A 497 22.14 9.58 18.08
N ASP A 498 21.35 10.34 17.32
CA ASP A 498 20.39 11.29 17.88
C ASP A 498 19.29 10.59 18.70
N ALA A 499 18.81 9.42 18.23
CA ALA A 499 17.87 8.59 18.99
C ALA A 499 18.47 8.07 20.31
N LEU A 500 19.73 7.65 20.32
CA LEU A 500 20.44 7.25 21.55
C LEU A 500 20.63 8.43 22.51
N ALA A 501 20.99 9.60 21.99
CA ALA A 501 21.20 10.81 22.78
C ALA A 501 19.92 11.22 23.54
N VAL A 502 18.77 11.20 22.87
CA VAL A 502 17.49 11.50 23.54
C VAL A 502 17.08 10.37 24.48
N ALA A 503 17.26 9.09 24.10
CA ALA A 503 16.88 7.95 24.91
C ALA A 503 17.55 7.92 26.29
N GLU A 504 18.80 8.38 26.38
CA GLU A 504 19.56 8.46 27.64
C GLU A 504 19.15 9.67 28.49
N ALA A 505 19.02 10.85 27.88
CA ALA A 505 18.92 12.10 28.63
C ALA A 505 17.48 12.58 28.89
N TRP A 506 16.46 12.10 28.17
CA TRP A 506 15.15 12.76 28.09
C TRP A 506 14.45 13.03 29.43
N ARG A 507 14.73 12.25 30.47
CA ARG A 507 14.12 12.44 31.80
C ARG A 507 14.61 13.68 32.51
N ASP A 508 15.82 14.11 32.20
CA ASP A 508 16.50 15.22 32.85
C ASP A 508 16.51 16.49 31.97
N LEU A 509 15.99 16.38 30.74
CA LEU A 509 15.90 17.51 29.82
C LEU A 509 14.79 18.48 30.22
N PRO A 510 15.05 19.80 30.16
CA PRO A 510 14.02 20.79 30.42
C PRO A 510 12.95 20.76 29.32
N THR A 511 11.70 21.04 29.71
CA THR A 511 10.61 21.23 28.76
C THR A 511 10.70 22.61 28.11
N ALA A 512 10.88 22.65 26.80
CA ALA A 512 10.85 23.86 25.99
C ALA A 512 9.41 24.26 25.66
N VAL A 513 9.09 25.55 25.78
CA VAL A 513 7.78 26.11 25.39
C VAL A 513 7.79 26.36 23.88
N SER A 514 7.43 25.35 23.10
CA SER A 514 7.31 25.40 21.65
C SER A 514 6.23 24.41 21.19
N SER A 515 5.50 24.74 20.13
CA SER A 515 4.45 23.87 19.58
C SER A 515 5.04 22.73 18.75
N GLY A 516 4.48 21.54 18.89
CA GLY A 516 4.82 20.37 18.07
C GLY A 516 5.98 19.55 18.64
N TYR A 517 6.54 18.65 17.83
CA TYR A 517 7.59 17.74 18.28
C TYR A 517 8.99 18.33 18.13
N SER A 518 9.89 17.95 19.03
CA SER A 518 11.31 18.32 18.99
C SER A 518 11.97 17.67 17.79
N LYS A 519 12.71 18.47 17.02
CA LYS A 519 13.58 18.00 15.94
C LYS A 519 15.04 18.13 16.37
N LEU A 520 15.77 17.03 16.23
CA LEU A 520 17.20 16.95 16.54
C LEU A 520 18.05 17.38 15.34
N ARG A 521 19.37 17.41 15.52
CA ARG A 521 20.31 17.92 14.50
C ARG A 521 20.26 17.13 13.20
N SER A 522 20.05 15.82 13.28
CA SER A 522 19.86 14.93 12.12
C SER A 522 18.54 15.16 11.37
N GLY A 523 17.59 15.91 11.94
CA GLY A 523 16.20 15.94 11.49
C GLY A 523 15.32 14.85 12.12
N LEU A 524 15.84 14.03 13.04
CA LEU A 524 15.01 13.11 13.84
C LEU A 524 13.97 13.90 14.64
N GLU A 525 12.70 13.63 14.35
CA GLU A 525 11.58 14.13 15.14
C GLU A 525 11.30 13.17 16.29
N VAL A 526 11.18 13.68 17.50
CA VAL A 526 10.90 12.88 18.71
C VAL A 526 9.39 12.62 18.79
N SER A 527 8.87 11.80 17.86
CA SER A 527 7.44 11.53 17.69
C SER A 527 7.17 10.09 17.21
N TYR A 528 5.90 9.79 16.99
CA TYR A 528 5.41 8.54 16.41
C TYR A 528 6.06 8.20 15.05
N LYS A 529 6.58 9.19 14.31
CA LYS A 529 7.24 9.01 13.01
C LYS A 529 8.49 8.12 13.09
N PHE A 530 9.24 8.22 14.18
CA PHE A 530 10.47 7.47 14.42
C PHE A 530 10.35 6.54 15.63
N GLU A 531 9.12 6.12 15.96
CA GLU A 531 8.83 5.42 17.21
C GLU A 531 9.61 4.11 17.37
N ASP A 532 9.73 3.30 16.32
CA ASP A 532 10.44 2.01 16.41
C ASP A 532 11.96 2.21 16.65
N LEU A 533 12.57 3.23 16.04
CA LEU A 533 13.97 3.58 16.28
C LEU A 533 14.18 4.11 17.70
N ILE A 534 13.29 4.98 18.18
CA ILE A 534 13.35 5.54 19.54
C ILE A 534 13.14 4.45 20.59
N VAL A 535 12.18 3.54 20.37
CA VAL A 535 11.96 2.38 21.25
C VAL A 535 13.17 1.46 21.26
N TRP A 536 13.80 1.20 20.11
CA TRP A 536 15.05 0.46 20.07
C TRP A 536 16.14 1.16 20.90
N ALA A 537 16.34 2.47 20.71
CA ALA A 537 17.36 3.23 21.44
C ALA A 537 17.15 3.22 22.96
N LEU A 538 15.90 3.30 23.43
CA LEU A 538 15.53 3.24 24.86
C LEU A 538 15.92 1.90 25.54
N HIS A 539 16.23 0.86 24.77
CA HIS A 539 16.52 -0.48 25.26
C HIS A 539 17.96 -0.93 25.12
N ARG A 540 18.83 -0.11 24.54
CA ARG A 540 20.20 -0.50 24.25
C ARG A 540 21.19 0.26 25.11
N HIS A 541 22.27 -0.44 25.45
CA HIS A 541 23.43 0.14 26.11
C HIS A 541 24.54 0.20 25.07
N PRO A 542 24.74 1.35 24.40
CA PRO A 542 25.76 1.44 23.38
C PRO A 542 27.16 1.30 24.00
N PRO A 543 28.13 0.77 23.24
CA PRO A 543 29.55 0.81 23.62
C PRO A 543 30.03 2.22 23.97
N ALA A 544 31.06 2.33 24.82
CA ALA A 544 31.51 3.61 25.39
C ALA A 544 31.89 4.67 24.33
N ASP A 545 32.45 4.27 23.20
CA ASP A 545 32.78 5.15 22.07
C ASP A 545 31.52 5.76 21.44
N ILE A 546 30.49 4.95 21.20
CA ILE A 546 29.20 5.40 20.65
C ILE A 546 28.43 6.21 21.69
N GLN A 547 28.51 5.81 22.96
CA GLN A 547 27.90 6.52 24.08
C GLN A 547 28.48 7.93 24.22
N SER A 548 29.80 8.07 24.08
CA SER A 548 30.46 9.38 24.07
C SER A 548 29.96 10.24 22.91
N LEU A 549 29.74 9.66 21.73
CA LEU A 549 29.21 10.37 20.57
C LEU A 549 27.77 10.84 20.81
N ALA A 550 26.89 9.99 21.33
CA ALA A 550 25.51 10.33 21.68
C ALA A 550 25.46 11.50 22.69
N ASN A 551 26.32 11.46 23.71
CA ASN A 551 26.41 12.54 24.71
C ASN A 551 26.76 13.91 24.11
N THR A 552 27.57 13.96 23.04
CA THR A 552 27.87 15.22 22.35
C THR A 552 26.70 15.80 21.55
N ARG A 553 25.64 15.00 21.34
CA ARG A 553 24.43 15.37 20.58
C ARG A 553 23.18 15.47 21.46
N CYS A 554 23.35 15.43 22.78
CA CYS A 554 22.26 15.59 23.72
C CYS A 554 21.52 16.93 23.46
N PRO A 555 20.20 16.91 23.23
CA PRO A 555 19.45 18.14 22.97
C PRO A 555 19.37 19.01 24.22
N GLY A 556 19.28 20.33 24.03
CA GLY A 556 19.20 21.27 25.17
C GLY A 556 17.85 21.26 25.91
N GLY A 557 16.83 20.61 25.35
CA GLY A 557 15.47 20.51 25.89
C GLY A 557 14.53 19.76 24.94
N LEU A 558 13.34 19.42 25.41
CA LEU A 558 12.29 18.75 24.64
C LEU A 558 10.98 19.54 24.71
N THR A 559 10.16 19.51 23.66
CA THR A 559 8.80 20.05 23.73
C THR A 559 7.92 19.19 24.66
N GLU A 560 6.79 19.73 25.09
CA GLU A 560 5.83 19.01 25.94
C GLU A 560 5.33 17.73 25.23
N GLU A 561 4.99 17.84 23.94
CA GLU A 561 4.52 16.74 23.11
C GLU A 561 5.55 15.62 22.98
N SER A 562 6.83 15.97 22.86
CA SER A 562 7.94 15.01 22.77
C SER A 562 8.18 14.31 24.11
N ALA A 563 8.17 15.08 25.21
CA ALA A 563 8.30 14.53 26.55
C ALA A 563 7.13 13.58 26.87
N ASP A 564 5.90 13.96 26.51
CA ASP A 564 4.71 13.11 26.64
C ASP A 564 4.79 11.84 25.80
N PHE A 565 5.21 11.96 24.55
CA PHE A 565 5.44 10.81 23.69
C PHE A 565 6.45 9.84 24.31
N LEU A 566 7.61 10.32 24.75
CA LEU A 566 8.64 9.49 25.40
C LEU A 566 8.15 8.84 26.69
N ARG A 567 7.37 9.57 27.51
CA ARG A 567 6.70 9.00 28.69
C ARG A 567 5.83 7.79 28.29
N ARG A 568 4.97 7.95 27.27
CA ARG A 568 4.08 6.88 26.80
C ARG A 568 4.86 5.66 26.28
N VAL A 569 5.82 5.84 25.39
CA VAL A 569 6.52 4.71 24.76
C VAL A 569 7.48 4.02 25.71
N SER A 570 8.04 4.73 26.70
CA SER A 570 8.92 4.13 27.73
C SER A 570 8.19 3.14 28.65
N LEU A 571 6.88 3.29 28.84
CA LEU A 571 6.07 2.35 29.63
C LEU A 571 5.84 1.03 28.87
N VAL A 572 5.55 1.10 27.57
CA VAL A 572 5.33 -0.09 26.74
C VAL A 572 6.63 -0.83 26.43
N SER A 573 7.71 -0.07 26.22
CA SER A 573 9.09 -0.56 26.16
C SER A 573 9.37 -1.57 27.30
N ARG A 574 8.99 -1.27 28.55
CA ARG A 574 9.17 -2.19 29.68
C ARG A 574 8.33 -3.48 29.58
N ALA A 575 7.13 -3.41 29.01
CA ALA A 575 6.20 -4.53 28.90
C ALA A 575 6.55 -5.53 27.78
N ILE A 576 7.19 -5.07 26.70
CA ILE A 576 7.63 -5.91 25.57
C ILE A 576 8.90 -6.72 25.93
N GLY A 577 9.58 -6.33 27.02
CA GLY A 577 10.70 -7.06 27.61
C GLY A 577 12.04 -6.53 27.13
N GLY A 578 12.59 -5.54 27.86
CA GLY A 578 13.93 -4.98 27.67
C GLY A 578 15.10 -5.92 28.04
N ARG A 579 14.94 -7.23 27.89
CA ARG A 579 16.01 -8.23 27.95
C ARG A 579 15.67 -9.32 26.94
N GLU A 580 16.14 -9.15 25.71
CA GLU A 580 16.31 -10.29 24.82
C GLU A 580 17.45 -11.15 25.40
N PRO A 581 17.29 -12.48 25.47
CA PRO A 581 18.44 -13.34 25.67
C PRO A 581 19.34 -13.17 24.45
N ALA A 582 20.64 -12.99 24.68
CA ALA A 582 21.64 -13.06 23.62
C ALA A 582 21.34 -14.31 22.78
N VAL A 583 20.99 -14.12 21.50
CA VAL A 583 20.94 -15.21 20.54
C VAL A 583 22.36 -15.73 20.47
N SER A 584 22.65 -16.86 21.10
CA SER A 584 23.95 -17.49 20.95
C SER A 584 24.03 -17.97 19.50
N ASN A 585 24.77 -17.23 18.69
CA ASN A 585 25.25 -17.71 17.40
C ASN A 585 26.21 -18.88 17.67
N LEU A 586 25.66 -20.06 17.93
CA LEU A 586 26.42 -21.29 17.77
C LEU A 586 26.58 -21.46 16.27
N ALA A 587 27.75 -21.05 15.77
CA ALA A 587 28.20 -21.37 14.44
C ALA A 587 28.04 -22.90 14.21
N PRO A 588 27.59 -23.35 13.03
CA PRO A 588 27.77 -24.74 12.66
C PRO A 588 29.28 -25.00 12.64
N SER A 589 29.76 -25.83 13.56
CA SER A 589 31.13 -26.30 13.57
C SER A 589 31.36 -27.10 12.29
N HIS A 590 32.00 -26.49 11.30
CA HIS A 590 32.70 -27.21 10.26
C HIS A 590 33.93 -27.87 10.88
N GLU A 591 33.75 -29.06 11.45
CA GLU A 591 34.85 -30.01 11.53
C GLU A 591 34.79 -30.91 10.29
N ALA A 592 35.65 -30.57 9.31
CA ALA A 592 36.03 -31.48 8.25
C ALA A 592 37.46 -31.97 8.49
N SER A 593 37.61 -33.29 8.47
CA SER A 593 38.80 -34.08 8.10
C SER A 593 39.76 -34.52 9.21
N THR A 594 39.58 -35.77 9.66
CA THR A 594 40.44 -36.89 9.24
C THR A 594 39.59 -38.08 8.86
#